data_AF-W9TRK6-F1
#
_entry.id   AF-W9TRK6-F1
#
_cell.length_a   1.000
_cell.length_b   1.000
_cell.length_c   1.000
_cell.angle_alpha   90.00
_cell.angle_beta   90.00
_cell.angle_gamma   90.00
#
_symmetry.space_group_name_H-M   'P 1'
#
loop_
_entity.id
_entity.type
_entity.pdbx_description
1 polymer ?
#
loop_
_entity_poly.entity_id
_entity_poly.type
_entity_poly.pdbx_seq_one_letter_code
_entity_poly.pdbx_strand_id
1 'polypeptide(L)'
;MAIDEYERANPSQPKTGIQIVATELSGAMLAACKAAEYDSLAIARGLSTERLQRYFDLKAPGRWAVKPAIRTRVEFKVQNLLDSYVALGKFDIVFCRNVLIYFSADVKKDILKRIHATLRPGGYLFLGASEALNGLPELYQMVQCSPGIIYKAK
;
A
#
# COMPACT_ATOMS: atom_id res chain seq x y z
N MET A 1 -3.66 4.96 9.37
CA MET A 1 -4.91 5.67 9.73
C MET A 1 -6.10 4.72 9.70
N ALA A 2 -6.49 4.17 8.55
CA ALA A 2 -7.66 3.28 8.43
C ALA A 2 -7.67 2.10 9.42
N ILE A 3 -6.51 1.51 9.70
CA ILE A 3 -6.37 0.45 10.72
C ILE A 3 -6.77 0.95 12.11
N ASP A 4 -6.27 2.11 12.55
CA ASP A 4 -6.63 2.70 13.84
C ASP A 4 -8.12 3.05 13.91
N GLU A 5 -8.68 3.56 12.81
CA GLU A 5 -10.12 3.85 12.70
C GLU A 5 -10.95 2.58 12.86
N TYR A 6 -10.56 1.50 12.20
CA TYR A 6 -11.21 0.20 12.30
C TYR A 6 -11.12 -0.38 13.70
N GLU A 7 -9.92 -0.40 14.30
CA GLU A 7 -9.70 -0.89 15.67
C GLU A 7 -10.55 -0.12 16.69
N ARG A 8 -10.71 1.20 16.52
CA ARG A 8 -11.55 2.02 17.42
C ARG A 8 -13.03 1.81 17.23
N ALA A 9 -13.47 1.60 15.99
CA ALA A 9 -14.87 1.28 15.69
C ALA A 9 -15.25 -0.14 16.16
N ASN A 10 -14.27 -1.02 16.37
CA ASN A 10 -14.48 -2.44 16.71
C ASN A 10 -13.68 -2.84 17.97
N PRO A 11 -13.92 -2.22 19.14
CA PRO A 11 -13.10 -2.40 20.34
C PRO A 11 -13.20 -3.81 20.94
N SER A 12 -14.27 -4.55 20.64
CA SER A 12 -14.46 -5.94 21.09
C SER A 12 -13.70 -6.96 20.24
N GLN A 13 -13.19 -6.57 19.07
CA GLN A 13 -12.36 -7.46 18.27
C GLN A 13 -10.92 -7.47 18.79
N PRO A 14 -10.25 -8.63 18.80
CA PRO A 14 -8.86 -8.71 19.18
C PRO A 14 -8.01 -7.83 18.25
N LYS A 15 -7.14 -7.01 18.83
CA LYS A 15 -6.19 -6.21 18.05
C LYS A 15 -5.24 -7.16 17.34
N THR A 16 -5.38 -7.26 16.02
CA THR A 16 -4.48 -8.04 15.18
C THR A 16 -3.21 -7.23 14.94
N GLY A 17 -2.05 -7.89 14.99
CA GLY A 17 -0.77 -7.27 14.68
C GLY A 17 -0.67 -6.99 13.18
N ILE A 18 -1.25 -5.89 12.73
CA ILE A 18 -1.20 -5.49 11.31
C ILE A 18 0.12 -4.76 11.04
N GLN A 19 0.89 -5.30 10.10
CA GLN A 19 2.13 -4.73 9.60
C GLN A 19 1.98 -4.34 8.13
N ILE A 20 2.53 -3.19 7.75
CA ILE A 20 2.61 -2.72 6.36
C ILE A 20 4.06 -2.76 5.93
N VAL A 21 4.37 -3.46 4.84
CA VAL A 21 5.67 -3.37 4.17
C VAL A 21 5.50 -2.45 2.96
N ALA A 22 6.23 -1.33 2.95
CA ALA A 22 6.23 -0.35 1.87
C ALA A 22 7.59 -0.36 1.15
N THR A 23 7.57 -0.44 -0.17
CA THR A 23 8.79 -0.59 -0.98
C THR A 23 8.97 0.56 -1.97
N GLU A 24 10.21 0.96 -2.18
CA GLU A 24 10.63 1.90 -3.24
C GLU A 24 12.00 1.45 -3.79
N LEU A 25 12.25 1.67 -5.07
CA LEU A 25 13.55 1.63 -5.72
C LEU A 25 14.49 2.75 -5.24
N SER A 26 13.99 3.98 -5.08
CA SER A 26 14.81 5.16 -4.74
C SER A 26 15.07 5.26 -3.24
N GLY A 27 16.33 5.10 -2.84
CA GLY A 27 16.75 5.29 -1.44
C GLY A 27 16.49 6.71 -0.92
N ALA A 28 16.61 7.73 -1.76
CA ALA A 28 16.32 9.12 -1.39
C ALA A 28 14.83 9.33 -1.12
N MET A 29 13.95 8.77 -1.96
CA MET A 29 12.50 8.82 -1.72
C MET A 29 12.14 8.03 -0.47
N LEU A 30 12.76 6.86 -0.25
CA LEU A 30 12.53 6.06 0.94
C LEU A 30 12.93 6.81 2.23
N ALA A 31 13.99 7.62 2.20
CA ALA A 31 14.38 8.47 3.31
C ALA A 31 13.30 9.52 3.63
N ALA A 32 12.72 10.16 2.60
CA ALA A 32 11.59 11.08 2.77
C ALA A 32 10.35 10.37 3.33
N CYS A 33 10.03 9.16 2.84
CA CYS A 33 8.94 8.34 3.38
C CYS A 33 9.14 8.00 4.86
N LYS A 34 10.37 7.66 5.27
CA LYS A 34 10.73 7.37 6.67
C LYS A 34 10.65 8.61 7.57
N ALA A 35 11.02 9.78 7.06
CA ALA A 35 10.84 11.06 7.77
C ALA A 35 9.34 11.34 8.02
N ALA A 36 8.48 10.94 7.07
CA ALA A 36 7.03 11.07 7.13
C ALA A 36 6.56 12.51 7.36
N GLU A 37 7.28 13.45 6.75
CA GLU A 37 6.97 14.88 6.76
C GLU A 37 6.39 15.34 5.43
N TYR A 38 5.39 16.20 5.51
CA TYR A 38 4.61 16.67 4.37
C TYR A 38 4.37 18.18 4.48
N ASP A 39 4.35 18.85 3.34
CA ASP A 39 4.05 20.28 3.24
C ASP A 39 2.54 20.55 3.13
N SER A 40 2.17 21.83 3.05
CA SER A 40 0.77 22.26 2.92
C SER A 40 0.11 21.70 1.67
N LEU A 41 0.84 21.57 0.56
CA LEU A 41 0.27 21.08 -0.70
C LEU A 41 -0.11 19.60 -0.59
N ALA A 42 0.77 18.79 0.00
CA ALA A 42 0.52 17.37 0.23
C ALA A 42 -0.62 17.13 1.22
N ILE A 43 -0.76 17.96 2.25
CA ILE A 43 -1.82 17.84 3.27
C ILE A 43 -3.19 18.35 2.77
N ALA A 44 -3.20 19.37 1.89
CA ALA A 44 -4.43 20.05 1.49
C ALA A 44 -5.44 19.20 0.70
N ARG A 45 -5.04 18.04 0.17
CA ARG A 45 -5.89 17.20 -0.69
C ARG A 45 -6.03 15.78 -0.14
N GLY A 46 -7.27 15.31 -0.02
CA GLY A 46 -7.60 13.91 0.29
C GLY A 46 -7.52 13.53 1.77
N LEU A 47 -7.23 14.48 2.66
CA LEU A 47 -7.23 14.31 4.11
C LEU A 47 -8.33 15.15 4.74
N SER A 48 -9.13 14.57 5.63
CA SER A 48 -10.13 15.33 6.39
C SER A 48 -9.45 16.08 7.55
N THR A 49 -10.08 17.15 8.03
CA THR A 49 -9.59 17.93 9.16
C THR A 49 -9.42 17.06 10.42
N GLU A 50 -10.34 16.12 10.64
CA GLU A 50 -10.32 15.20 11.78
C GLU A 50 -9.11 14.25 11.69
N ARG A 51 -8.82 13.71 10.49
CA ARG A 51 -7.65 12.86 10.27
C ARG A 51 -6.35 13.63 10.45
N LEU A 52 -6.29 14.87 9.95
CA LEU A 52 -5.12 15.73 10.12
C LEU A 52 -4.82 15.97 11.61
N GLN A 53 -5.81 16.46 12.35
CA GLN A 53 -5.68 16.74 13.79
C GLN A 53 -5.30 15.48 14.59
N ARG A 54 -5.88 14.33 14.22
CA ARG A 54 -5.68 13.08 14.97
C ARG A 54 -4.33 12.44 14.70
N TYR A 55 -3.85 12.45 13.45
CA TYR A 55 -2.73 11.60 13.02
C TYR A 55 -1.45 12.35 12.66
N PHE A 56 -1.46 13.68 12.70
CA PHE A 56 -0.29 14.50 12.39
C PHE A 56 0.05 15.47 13.51
N ASP A 57 1.33 15.83 13.59
CA ASP A 57 1.85 16.92 14.41
C ASP A 57 2.29 18.07 13.49
N LEU A 58 1.95 19.31 13.86
CA LEU A 58 2.50 20.49 13.20
C LEU A 58 3.95 20.67 13.66
N LYS A 59 4.91 20.56 12.75
CA LYS A 59 6.35 20.67 13.06
C LYS A 59 6.89 22.08 12.92
N ALA A 60 6.38 22.80 11.93
CA ALA A 60 6.69 24.19 11.62
C ALA A 60 5.53 24.78 10.80
N PRO A 61 5.48 26.11 10.57
CA PRO A 61 4.48 26.70 9.69
C PRO A 61 4.46 26.00 8.32
N GLY A 62 3.32 25.43 7.94
CA GLY A 62 3.17 24.73 6.66
C GLY A 62 3.84 23.36 6.56
N ARG A 63 4.24 22.75 7.69
CA ARG A 63 4.92 21.44 7.74
C ARG A 63 4.31 20.53 8.79
N TRP A 64 3.91 19.33 8.37
CA TRP A 64 3.29 18.31 9.23
C TRP A 64 4.10 17.02 9.22
N ALA A 65 4.13 16.32 10.34
CA ALA A 65 4.70 14.98 10.45
C ALA A 65 3.63 13.98 10.88
N VAL A 66 3.65 12.77 10.32
CA VAL A 66 2.79 11.67 10.78
C VAL A 66 3.20 11.27 12.20
N LYS A 67 2.22 11.16 13.11
CA LYS A 67 2.46 10.76 14.50
C LYS A 67 3.13 9.38 14.58
N PRO A 68 4.04 9.15 15.55
CA PRO A 68 4.75 7.88 15.68
C PRO A 68 3.84 6.66 15.76
N ALA A 69 2.70 6.75 16.46
CA ALA A 69 1.74 5.64 16.62
C ALA A 69 1.17 5.09 15.30
N ILE A 70 1.19 5.89 14.23
CA ILE A 70 0.82 5.43 12.88
C ILE A 70 2.05 4.95 12.11
N ARG A 71 3.17 5.69 12.20
CA ARG A 71 4.40 5.40 11.45
C ARG A 71 5.02 4.05 11.82
N THR A 72 4.96 3.65 13.10
CA THR A 72 5.56 2.38 13.56
C THR A 72 4.92 1.13 12.98
N ARG A 73 3.75 1.24 12.35
CA ARG A 73 3.09 0.11 11.64
C ARG A 73 3.69 -0.14 10.25
N VAL A 74 4.55 0.74 9.75
CA VAL A 74 5.10 0.68 8.39
C VAL A 74 6.60 0.36 8.45
N GLU A 75 6.99 -0.73 7.80
CA GLU A 75 8.37 -1.07 7.52
C GLU A 75 8.71 -0.67 6.08
N PHE A 76 9.78 0.08 5.90
CA PHE A 76 10.21 0.59 4.59
C PHE A 76 11.42 -0.19 4.08
N LYS A 77 11.32 -0.78 2.89
CA LYS A 77 12.40 -1.55 2.24
C LYS A 77 12.75 -0.98 0.88
N VAL A 78 14.02 -1.08 0.49
CA VAL A 78 14.42 -0.83 -0.91
C VAL A 78 14.10 -2.10 -1.70
N GLN A 79 13.37 -1.97 -2.81
CA GLN A 79 13.02 -3.11 -3.68
C GLN A 79 12.82 -2.62 -5.11
N ASN A 80 13.51 -3.27 -6.05
CA ASN A 80 13.16 -3.18 -7.46
C ASN A 80 12.07 -4.22 -7.78
N LEU A 81 11.02 -3.81 -8.50
CA LEU A 81 9.97 -4.73 -8.97
C LEU A 81 10.48 -5.75 -9.99
N LEU A 82 11.69 -5.61 -10.53
CA LEU A 82 12.30 -6.62 -11.40
C LEU A 82 13.05 -7.71 -10.62
N ASP A 83 13.34 -7.48 -9.33
CA ASP A 83 14.09 -8.42 -8.50
C ASP A 83 13.18 -9.48 -7.83
N SER A 84 13.81 -10.45 -7.17
CA SER A 84 13.09 -11.47 -6.40
C SER A 84 12.31 -10.87 -5.22
N TYR A 85 11.12 -11.41 -4.95
CA TYR A 85 10.25 -11.00 -3.83
C TYR A 85 10.33 -11.96 -2.64
N VAL A 86 11.18 -12.98 -2.69
CA VAL A 86 11.26 -14.03 -1.64
C VAL A 86 11.49 -13.42 -0.25
N ALA A 87 12.33 -12.39 -0.15
CA ALA A 87 12.65 -11.71 1.11
C ALA A 87 11.51 -10.83 1.65
N LEU A 88 10.46 -10.55 0.85
CA LEU A 88 9.30 -9.77 1.30
C LEU A 88 8.31 -10.61 2.11
N GLY A 89 8.28 -11.93 1.91
CA GLY A 89 7.41 -12.85 2.63
C GLY A 89 6.03 -13.01 1.98
N LYS A 90 5.00 -13.24 2.82
CA LYS A 90 3.62 -13.48 2.40
C LYS A 90 2.68 -12.40 2.89
N PHE A 91 1.73 -12.01 2.05
CA PHE A 91 0.79 -10.92 2.31
C PHE A 91 -0.66 -11.35 2.16
N ASP A 92 -1.52 -10.84 3.03
CA ASP A 92 -2.98 -10.94 2.87
C ASP A 92 -3.48 -9.94 1.80
N ILE A 93 -2.81 -8.79 1.67
CA ILE A 93 -3.14 -7.74 0.69
C ILE A 93 -1.87 -7.16 0.10
N VAL A 94 -1.84 -6.98 -1.23
CA VAL A 94 -0.81 -6.24 -1.95
C VAL A 94 -1.43 -5.05 -2.68
N PHE A 95 -0.83 -3.87 -2.53
CA PHE A 95 -1.15 -2.69 -3.31
C PHE A 95 -0.04 -2.44 -4.33
N CYS A 96 -0.36 -2.48 -5.62
CA CYS A 96 0.58 -2.19 -6.71
C CYS A 96 -0.12 -1.26 -7.71
N ARG A 97 -0.28 0.01 -7.31
CA ARG A 97 -1.13 0.99 -8.00
C ARG A 97 -0.30 2.03 -8.73
N ASN A 98 -0.67 2.31 -9.98
CA ASN A 98 -0.09 3.33 -10.86
C ASN A 98 1.40 3.14 -11.16
N VAL A 99 1.87 1.89 -11.18
CA VAL A 99 3.28 1.53 -11.42
C VAL A 99 3.43 0.55 -12.58
N LEU A 100 2.45 -0.32 -12.82
CA LEU A 100 2.54 -1.32 -13.90
C LEU A 100 2.45 -0.67 -15.29
N ILE A 101 1.94 0.56 -15.38
CA ILE A 101 1.88 1.35 -16.61
C ILE A 101 3.26 1.69 -17.21
N TYR A 102 4.35 1.59 -16.42
CA TYR A 102 5.71 1.86 -16.90
C TYR A 102 6.40 0.65 -17.55
N PHE A 103 5.78 -0.52 -17.48
CA PHE A 103 6.37 -1.77 -17.96
C PHE A 103 5.68 -2.29 -19.22
N SER A 104 6.44 -2.97 -20.08
CA SER A 104 5.89 -3.70 -21.23
C SER A 104 4.95 -4.82 -20.78
N ALA A 105 4.13 -5.34 -21.69
CA ALA A 105 3.15 -6.37 -21.38
C ALA A 105 3.78 -7.64 -20.76
N ASP A 106 4.92 -8.09 -21.30
CA ASP A 106 5.61 -9.29 -20.81
C ASP A 106 6.20 -9.08 -19.41
N VAL A 107 6.84 -7.93 -19.17
CA VAL A 107 7.40 -7.59 -17.86
C VAL A 107 6.30 -7.41 -16.82
N LYS A 108 5.20 -6.76 -17.19
CA LYS A 108 4.00 -6.65 -16.33
C LYS A 108 3.47 -8.02 -15.94
N LYS A 109 3.37 -8.96 -16.89
CA LYS A 109 2.90 -10.32 -16.64
C LYS A 109 3.82 -11.06 -15.68
N ASP A 110 5.14 -10.92 -15.83
CA ASP A 110 6.12 -11.49 -14.91
C ASP A 110 5.99 -10.91 -13.49
N ILE A 111 5.92 -9.57 -13.37
CA ILE A 111 5.71 -8.89 -12.08
C ILE A 111 4.45 -9.42 -11.38
N LEU A 112 3.33 -9.53 -12.11
CA LEU A 112 2.06 -10.01 -11.55
C LEU A 112 2.12 -11.48 -11.10
N LYS A 113 2.88 -12.34 -11.78
CA LYS A 113 3.13 -13.72 -11.34
C LYS A 113 3.94 -13.75 -10.04
N ARG A 114 4.99 -12.92 -9.95
CA ARG A 114 5.78 -12.82 -8.72
C ARG A 114 4.97 -12.23 -7.56
N ILE A 115 4.10 -11.24 -7.81
CA ILE A 115 3.16 -10.73 -6.80
C ILE A 115 2.22 -11.84 -6.33
N HIS A 116 1.66 -12.65 -7.25
CA HIS A 116 0.76 -13.77 -6.89
C HIS A 116 1.46 -14.72 -5.93
N ALA A 117 2.73 -15.05 -6.21
CA ALA A 117 3.55 -15.89 -5.34
C ALA A 117 3.81 -15.29 -3.95
N THR A 118 3.61 -13.98 -3.73
CA THR A 118 3.66 -13.36 -2.39
C THR A 118 2.31 -13.31 -1.68
N LEU A 119 1.20 -13.51 -2.40
CA LEU A 119 -0.12 -13.50 -1.77
C LEU A 119 -0.39 -14.82 -1.04
N ARG A 120 -1.06 -14.74 0.09
CA ARG A 120 -1.69 -15.90 0.73
C ARG A 120 -2.88 -16.37 -0.10
N PRO A 121 -3.27 -17.66 -0.02
CA PRO A 121 -4.48 -18.15 -0.68
C PRO A 121 -5.70 -17.29 -0.31
N GLY A 122 -6.40 -16.79 -1.31
CA GLY A 122 -7.54 -15.89 -1.13
C GLY A 122 -7.21 -14.43 -0.76
N GLY A 123 -5.92 -14.06 -0.72
CA GLY A 123 -5.47 -12.68 -0.54
C GLY A 123 -5.82 -11.79 -1.75
N TYR A 124 -5.68 -10.47 -1.58
CA TYR A 124 -6.12 -9.49 -2.59
C TYR A 124 -5.00 -8.63 -3.14
N LEU A 125 -5.04 -8.39 -4.45
CA LEU A 125 -4.25 -7.42 -5.18
C LEU A 125 -5.11 -6.22 -5.58
N PHE A 126 -4.63 -5.02 -5.23
CA PHE A 126 -5.21 -3.74 -5.61
C PHE A 126 -4.33 -3.06 -6.66
N LEU A 127 -4.92 -2.74 -7.81
CA LEU A 127 -4.28 -1.98 -8.89
C LEU A 127 -4.81 -0.53 -8.95
N GLY A 128 -4.18 0.30 -9.78
CA GLY A 128 -4.66 1.63 -10.11
C GLY A 128 -5.98 1.58 -10.89
N ALA A 129 -6.77 2.66 -10.83
CA ALA A 129 -8.11 2.68 -11.44
C ALA A 129 -8.11 2.46 -12.97
N SER A 130 -7.02 2.81 -13.65
CA SER A 130 -6.81 2.59 -15.09
C SER A 130 -6.00 1.33 -15.41
N GLU A 131 -5.60 0.56 -14.40
CA GLU A 131 -4.79 -0.64 -14.57
C GLU A 131 -5.69 -1.88 -14.50
N ALA A 132 -5.69 -2.66 -15.57
CA ALA A 132 -6.37 -3.94 -15.63
C ALA A 132 -5.35 -5.09 -15.69
N LEU A 133 -5.69 -6.19 -15.02
CA LEU A 133 -4.94 -7.44 -15.09
C LEU A 133 -5.37 -8.24 -16.31
N ASN A 134 -4.48 -8.36 -17.29
CA ASN A 134 -4.72 -9.12 -18.52
C ASN A 134 -3.84 -10.38 -18.56
N GLY A 135 -4.42 -11.50 -19.00
CA GLY A 135 -3.65 -12.69 -19.39
C GLY A 135 -3.12 -13.56 -18.25
N LEU A 136 -3.72 -13.50 -17.06
CA LEU A 136 -3.47 -14.41 -15.93
C LEU A 136 -4.78 -14.89 -15.22
N PRO A 137 -5.83 -15.31 -15.95
CA PRO A 137 -7.09 -15.75 -15.34
C PRO A 137 -6.93 -17.00 -14.45
N GLU A 138 -5.86 -17.77 -14.63
CA GLU A 138 -5.53 -18.94 -13.82
C GLU A 138 -5.01 -18.57 -12.42
N LEU A 139 -4.41 -17.38 -12.25
CA LEU A 139 -3.84 -16.93 -10.98
C LEU A 139 -4.77 -15.99 -10.21
N TYR A 140 -5.56 -15.19 -10.93
CA TYR A 140 -6.38 -14.14 -10.31
C TYR A 140 -7.85 -14.25 -10.71
N GLN A 141 -8.72 -14.01 -9.75
CA GLN A 141 -10.15 -13.79 -9.95
C GLN A 141 -10.44 -12.29 -9.80
N MET A 142 -11.02 -11.67 -10.83
CA MET A 142 -11.54 -10.31 -10.71
C MET A 142 -12.76 -10.30 -9.79
N VAL A 143 -12.79 -9.37 -8.84
CA VAL A 143 -13.88 -9.15 -7.90
C VAL A 143 -14.37 -7.72 -8.05
N GLN A 144 -15.66 -7.58 -8.40
CA GLN A 144 -16.31 -6.28 -8.54
C GLN A 144 -16.56 -5.67 -7.16
N CYS A 145 -16.25 -4.38 -7.01
CA CYS A 145 -16.57 -3.55 -5.86
C CYS A 145 -17.53 -2.41 -6.27
N SER A 146 -18.03 -1.68 -5.29
CA SER A 146 -18.97 -0.58 -5.49
C SER A 146 -18.37 0.75 -5.02
N PRO A 147 -17.70 1.53 -5.90
CA PRO A 147 -17.26 1.19 -7.27
C PRO A 147 -15.91 0.43 -7.29
N GLY A 148 -15.45 0.07 -8.49
CA GLY A 148 -14.08 -0.40 -8.75
C GLY A 148 -13.94 -1.92 -8.80
N ILE A 149 -12.69 -2.38 -8.92
CA ILE A 149 -12.32 -3.80 -9.01
C ILE A 149 -11.10 -4.09 -8.15
N ILE A 150 -11.04 -5.31 -7.61
CA ILE A 150 -9.86 -5.88 -6.96
C ILE A 150 -9.64 -7.29 -7.50
N TYR A 151 -8.47 -7.88 -7.25
CA TYR A 151 -8.14 -9.21 -7.74
C TYR A 151 -7.85 -10.15 -6.59
N LYS A 152 -8.62 -11.22 -6.46
CA LYS A 152 -8.39 -12.28 -5.48
C LYS A 152 -7.39 -13.28 -6.02
N ALA A 153 -6.37 -13.63 -5.26
CA ALA A 153 -5.46 -14.73 -5.59
C ALA A 153 -6.20 -16.06 -5.49
N LYS A 154 -6.18 -16.81 -6.59
CA LYS A 154 -6.66 -18.20 -6.66
C LYS A 154 -5.65 -19.15 -6.02
#